data_AF-A0A943HIR9-F1
#
_entry.id   AF-A0A943HIR9-F1
#
_cell.length_a   1.000
_cell.length_b   1.000
_cell.length_c   1.000
_cell.angle_alpha   90.00
_cell.angle_beta   90.00
_cell.angle_gamma   90.00
#
_symmetry.space_group_name_H-M   'P 1'
#
loop_
_entity.id
_entity.type
_entity.pdbx_description
1 polymer ?
#
loop_
_entity_poly.entity_id
_entity_poly.type
_entity_poly.pdbx_seq_one_letter_code
_entity_poly.pdbx_strand_id
1 'polypeptide(L)'
;MSKILKSTTLGNVKNGGIFKALGKEFVKLDADEHDCLVLAKDIWTKMPFRDGDDPECPNDLRRSDVMKYLGNCLAEFTEKGTPLDTFIPFKIDLQDTTGQTEYGTVEYRIGLLTLRQYGKYWRLIPKVDTPWWLATPYGTPNCSPYTSDDYYVWGVYTDGSCVGSWYGGSCGVRPALYFPSTLWVSTEDEGEAGFCLADVPLDDLLAEIESRAEE
;
A
#
# COMPACT_ATOMS: atom_id res chain seq x y z
N MET A 1 26.85 8.93 -10.39
CA MET A 1 26.83 7.52 -10.84
C MET A 1 25.51 7.30 -11.57
N SER A 2 25.54 6.78 -12.80
CA SER A 2 24.32 6.50 -13.56
C SER A 2 23.68 5.24 -12.99
N LYS A 3 22.43 5.33 -12.51
CA LYS A 3 21.68 4.14 -12.07
C LYS A 3 21.39 3.27 -13.29
N ILE A 4 21.86 2.03 -13.29
CA ILE A 4 21.52 1.06 -14.34
C ILE A 4 20.11 0.54 -14.02
N LEU A 5 19.17 0.75 -14.95
CA LEU A 5 17.85 0.13 -14.86
C LEU A 5 17.91 -1.25 -15.50
N LYS A 6 17.48 -2.28 -14.77
CA LYS A 6 17.26 -3.63 -15.31
C LYS A 6 15.77 -3.81 -15.58
N SER A 7 15.43 -4.32 -16.75
CA SER A 7 14.05 -4.70 -17.09
C SER A 7 13.80 -6.16 -16.74
N THR A 8 12.70 -6.45 -16.08
CA THR A 8 12.29 -7.81 -15.69
C THR A 8 10.76 -7.90 -15.60
N THR A 9 10.23 -9.09 -15.36
CA THR A 9 8.80 -9.27 -15.04
C THR A 9 8.55 -9.04 -13.54
N LEU A 10 7.37 -8.53 -13.20
CA LEU A 10 7.00 -8.23 -11.80
C LEU A 10 7.03 -9.47 -10.89
N GLY A 11 6.75 -10.66 -11.44
CA GLY A 11 6.88 -11.93 -10.73
C GLY A 11 8.28 -12.17 -10.18
N ASN A 12 9.32 -11.75 -10.91
CA ASN A 12 10.73 -11.91 -10.53
C ASN A 12 11.20 -10.86 -9.51
N VAL A 13 10.43 -9.81 -9.26
CA VAL A 13 10.76 -8.82 -8.22
C VAL A 13 10.50 -9.46 -6.85
N LYS A 14 11.43 -9.36 -5.90
CA LYS A 14 11.22 -9.84 -4.52
C LYS A 14 10.14 -9.03 -3.80
N ASN A 15 9.43 -9.63 -2.85
CA ASN A 15 8.56 -8.86 -1.94
C ASN A 15 9.42 -7.87 -1.13
N GLY A 16 8.96 -6.64 -0.97
CA GLY A 16 9.72 -5.49 -0.48
C GLY A 16 10.59 -4.81 -1.55
N GLY A 17 10.73 -5.39 -2.74
CA GLY A 17 11.46 -4.81 -3.85
C GLY A 17 10.75 -3.59 -4.46
N ILE A 18 11.53 -2.56 -4.79
CA ILE A 18 11.05 -1.37 -5.49
C ILE A 18 11.19 -1.57 -7.00
N PHE A 19 10.13 -1.21 -7.72
CA PHE A 19 10.12 -1.23 -9.19
C PHE A 19 9.40 0.01 -9.74
N LYS A 20 9.64 0.28 -11.02
CA LYS A 20 9.05 1.35 -11.80
C LYS A 20 8.14 0.77 -12.87
N ALA A 21 6.90 1.24 -12.89
CA ALA A 21 5.88 0.94 -13.89
C ALA A 21 4.99 2.16 -14.08
N LEU A 22 4.41 2.36 -15.27
CA LEU A 22 3.45 3.45 -15.53
C LEU A 22 3.97 4.86 -15.15
N GLY A 23 5.29 5.08 -15.22
CA GLY A 23 5.92 6.35 -14.79
C GLY A 23 5.88 6.61 -13.28
N LYS A 24 5.62 5.59 -12.45
CA LYS A 24 5.56 5.67 -10.98
C LYS A 24 6.44 4.60 -10.35
N GLU A 25 6.83 4.82 -9.09
CA GLU A 25 7.54 3.83 -8.27
C GLU A 25 6.55 3.10 -7.35
N PHE A 26 6.75 1.80 -7.21
CA PHE A 26 5.93 0.91 -6.40
C PHE A 26 6.81 -0.02 -5.57
N VAL A 27 6.28 -0.50 -4.46
CA VAL A 27 6.82 -1.63 -3.71
C VAL A 27 5.93 -2.86 -3.93
N LYS A 28 6.54 -4.02 -4.19
CA LYS A 28 5.83 -5.29 -4.24
C LYS A 28 5.58 -5.79 -2.82
N LEU A 29 4.34 -6.05 -2.44
CA LEU A 29 3.98 -6.49 -1.09
C LEU A 29 3.72 -7.98 -0.99
N ASP A 30 3.01 -8.53 -1.98
CA ASP A 30 2.67 -9.94 -2.03
C ASP A 30 2.58 -10.41 -3.49
N ALA A 31 2.61 -11.72 -3.67
CA ALA A 31 2.34 -12.35 -4.96
C ALA A 31 1.55 -13.64 -4.74
N ASP A 32 0.56 -13.87 -5.60
CA ASP A 32 -0.01 -15.19 -5.84
C ASP A 32 0.52 -15.76 -7.17
N GLU A 33 -0.05 -16.88 -7.65
CA GLU A 33 0.43 -17.56 -8.86
C GLU A 33 0.38 -16.67 -10.12
N HIS A 34 -0.47 -15.63 -10.16
CA HIS A 34 -0.70 -14.82 -11.36
C HIS A 34 -0.53 -13.33 -11.12
N ASP A 35 -0.81 -12.85 -9.93
CA ASP A 35 -1.03 -11.45 -9.63
C ASP A 35 -0.15 -11.00 -8.45
N CYS A 36 0.21 -9.72 -8.45
CA CYS A 36 1.09 -9.15 -7.45
C CYS A 36 0.40 -7.94 -6.79
N LEU A 37 0.25 -7.99 -5.47
CA LEU A 37 -0.18 -6.84 -4.68
C LEU A 37 0.97 -5.85 -4.60
N VAL A 38 0.72 -4.61 -5.01
CA VAL A 38 1.71 -3.54 -5.01
C VAL A 38 1.14 -2.28 -4.36
N LEU A 39 2.02 -1.48 -3.78
CA LEU A 39 1.68 -0.20 -3.16
C LEU A 39 2.55 0.89 -3.78
N ALA A 40 1.97 2.06 -4.06
CA ALA A 40 2.74 3.22 -4.46
C ALA A 40 3.86 3.51 -3.46
N LYS A 41 5.10 3.68 -3.92
CA LYS A 41 6.23 3.97 -3.03
C LYS A 41 6.03 5.32 -2.33
N ASP A 42 5.60 6.33 -3.07
CA ASP A 42 5.38 7.68 -2.57
C ASP A 42 3.89 8.05 -2.52
N ILE A 43 3.59 9.15 -1.82
CA ILE A 43 2.25 9.75 -1.78
C ILE A 43 1.94 10.41 -3.13
N TRP A 44 0.80 10.07 -3.73
CA TRP A 44 0.40 10.66 -5.02
C TRP A 44 -0.23 12.04 -4.87
N THR A 45 -0.97 12.26 -3.80
CA THR A 45 -1.58 13.54 -3.45
C THR A 45 -1.90 13.61 -1.95
N LYS A 46 -2.15 14.81 -1.43
CA LYS A 46 -2.69 15.03 -0.07
C LYS A 46 -4.09 15.61 -0.19
N MET A 47 -5.08 14.97 0.43
CA MET A 47 -6.47 15.40 0.37
C MET A 47 -7.27 14.88 1.57
N PRO A 48 -8.41 15.51 1.91
CA PRO A 48 -9.36 14.89 2.82
C PRO A 48 -9.83 13.55 2.30
N PHE A 49 -10.17 12.64 3.22
CA PHE A 49 -10.81 11.38 2.86
C PHE A 49 -12.15 11.65 2.18
N ARG A 50 -12.91 12.59 2.76
CA ARG A 50 -14.16 13.10 2.22
C ARG A 50 -14.30 14.58 2.55
N ASP A 51 -14.81 15.34 1.58
CA ASP A 51 -15.06 16.77 1.71
C ASP A 51 -16.58 17.03 1.78
N GLY A 52 -16.96 18.13 2.42
CA GLY A 52 -18.35 18.56 2.61
C GLY A 52 -18.81 18.66 4.07
N ASP A 53 -19.89 19.40 4.28
CA ASP A 53 -20.49 19.62 5.59
C ASP A 53 -21.28 18.39 6.05
N ASP A 54 -20.89 17.84 7.22
CA ASP A 54 -21.55 16.74 7.95
C ASP A 54 -22.06 15.57 7.06
N PRO A 55 -21.17 14.91 6.30
CA PRO A 55 -21.58 13.84 5.41
C PRO A 55 -22.02 12.63 6.22
N GLU A 56 -23.16 12.04 5.88
CA GLU A 56 -23.57 10.74 6.40
C GLU A 56 -22.52 9.67 6.04
N CYS A 57 -22.08 8.89 7.04
CA CYS A 57 -21.00 7.92 6.93
C CYS A 57 -19.70 8.52 6.32
N PRO A 58 -19.06 9.52 6.97
CA PRO A 58 -17.91 10.25 6.44
C PRO A 58 -16.72 9.35 6.09
N ASN A 59 -16.53 8.29 6.87
CA ASN A 59 -15.42 7.34 6.76
C ASN A 59 -15.71 6.15 5.82
N ASP A 60 -16.86 6.12 5.14
CA ASP A 60 -17.17 5.09 4.16
C ASP A 60 -16.38 5.31 2.86
N LEU A 61 -15.42 4.41 2.59
CA LEU A 61 -14.57 4.44 1.40
C LEU A 61 -15.38 4.55 0.10
N ARG A 62 -16.55 3.90 0.02
CA ARG A 62 -17.42 3.88 -1.16
C ARG A 62 -17.91 5.27 -1.55
N ARG A 63 -18.04 6.14 -0.54
CA ARG A 63 -18.51 7.52 -0.67
C ARG A 63 -17.34 8.51 -0.69
N SER A 64 -16.10 8.09 -0.44
CA SER A 64 -14.94 8.98 -0.31
C SER A 64 -14.60 9.77 -1.59
N ASP A 65 -14.02 10.95 -1.40
CA ASP A 65 -13.45 11.74 -2.50
C ASP A 65 -12.09 11.17 -2.95
N VAL A 66 -11.41 10.43 -2.05
CA VAL A 66 -10.21 9.66 -2.38
C VAL A 66 -10.50 8.64 -3.47
N MET A 67 -11.59 7.88 -3.40
CA MET A 67 -11.93 6.92 -4.46
C MET A 67 -12.29 7.59 -5.79
N LYS A 68 -12.86 8.80 -5.78
CA LYS A 68 -13.07 9.59 -7.01
C LYS A 68 -11.73 9.97 -7.64
N TYR A 69 -10.79 10.47 -6.83
CA TYR A 69 -9.43 10.79 -7.27
C TYR A 69 -8.71 9.55 -7.86
N LEU A 70 -8.77 8.41 -7.16
CA LEU A 70 -8.16 7.16 -7.61
C LEU A 70 -8.79 6.65 -8.92
N GLY A 71 -10.12 6.75 -9.05
CA GLY A 71 -10.83 6.43 -10.29
C GLY A 71 -10.37 7.28 -11.47
N ASN A 72 -10.17 8.59 -11.27
CA ASN A 72 -9.63 9.48 -12.30
C ASN A 72 -8.18 9.12 -12.65
N CYS A 73 -7.34 8.79 -11.66
CA CYS A 73 -5.97 8.34 -11.92
C CYS A 73 -5.93 7.05 -12.75
N LEU A 74 -6.83 6.10 -12.47
CA LEU A 74 -6.97 4.87 -13.27
C LEU A 74 -7.37 5.20 -14.71
N ALA A 75 -8.36 6.08 -14.89
CA ALA A 75 -8.79 6.53 -16.21
C ALA A 75 -7.64 7.17 -17.00
N GLU A 76 -6.85 8.05 -16.37
CA GLU A 76 -5.69 8.67 -17.02
C GLU A 76 -4.65 7.64 -17.50
N PHE A 77 -4.40 6.56 -16.75
CA PHE A 77 -3.50 5.50 -17.22
C PHE A 77 -4.06 4.80 -18.46
N THR A 78 -5.37 4.56 -18.49
CA THR A 78 -6.02 3.93 -19.65
C THR A 78 -6.06 4.83 -20.88
N GLU A 79 -6.30 6.13 -20.70
CA GLU A 79 -6.25 7.13 -21.77
C GLU A 79 -4.85 7.27 -22.37
N LYS A 80 -3.81 7.10 -21.53
CA LYS A 80 -2.39 7.06 -21.96
C LYS A 80 -1.98 5.73 -22.60
N GLY A 81 -2.93 4.81 -22.81
CA GLY A 81 -2.73 3.56 -23.55
C GLY A 81 -2.42 2.33 -22.70
N THR A 82 -2.56 2.42 -21.36
CA THR A 82 -2.42 1.24 -20.49
C THR A 82 -3.70 0.39 -20.57
N PRO A 83 -3.64 -0.88 -20.99
CA PRO A 83 -4.81 -1.74 -21.03
C PRO A 83 -5.48 -1.89 -19.65
N LEU A 84 -6.81 -1.85 -19.59
CA LEU A 84 -7.55 -1.92 -18.31
C LEU A 84 -7.33 -3.26 -17.57
N ASP A 85 -7.07 -4.33 -18.30
CA ASP A 85 -6.75 -5.66 -17.78
C ASP A 85 -5.39 -5.73 -17.06
N THR A 86 -4.52 -4.72 -17.24
CA THR A 86 -3.32 -4.56 -16.43
C THR A 86 -3.65 -4.31 -14.96
N PHE A 87 -4.80 -3.69 -14.68
CA PHE A 87 -5.27 -3.40 -13.32
C PHE A 87 -6.27 -4.45 -12.88
N ILE A 88 -5.81 -5.46 -12.14
CA ILE A 88 -6.64 -6.60 -11.75
C ILE A 88 -7.60 -6.17 -10.63
N PRO A 89 -8.91 -6.49 -10.73
CA PRO A 89 -9.86 -6.20 -9.66
C PRO A 89 -9.51 -6.97 -8.38
N PHE A 90 -9.60 -6.30 -7.24
CA PHE A 90 -9.43 -6.91 -5.94
C PHE A 90 -10.49 -6.43 -4.96
N LYS A 91 -10.79 -7.30 -3.99
CA LYS A 91 -11.77 -7.03 -2.94
C LYS A 91 -11.13 -6.27 -1.79
N ILE A 92 -11.84 -5.26 -1.30
CA ILE A 92 -11.51 -4.51 -0.09
C ILE A 92 -12.62 -4.76 0.92
N ASP A 93 -12.25 -5.43 2.02
CA ASP A 93 -13.15 -5.62 3.16
C ASP A 93 -13.16 -4.36 4.03
N LEU A 94 -14.32 -3.73 4.15
CA LEU A 94 -14.52 -2.51 4.94
C LEU A 94 -15.02 -2.82 6.36
N GLN A 95 -14.79 -4.04 6.84
CA GLN A 95 -14.97 -4.39 8.24
C GLN A 95 -14.12 -3.50 9.16
N ASP A 96 -14.72 -2.97 10.21
CA ASP A 96 -14.02 -2.17 11.22
C ASP A 96 -13.20 -3.04 12.20
N THR A 97 -12.46 -2.41 13.11
CA THR A 97 -11.63 -3.15 14.09
C THR A 97 -12.41 -3.87 15.18
N THR A 98 -13.71 -3.58 15.32
CA THR A 98 -14.62 -4.26 16.25
C THR A 98 -15.30 -5.48 15.63
N GLY A 99 -15.11 -5.68 14.32
CA GLY A 99 -15.69 -6.78 13.54
C GLY A 99 -17.02 -6.44 12.87
N GLN A 100 -17.48 -5.18 12.95
CA GLN A 100 -18.71 -4.75 12.31
C GLN A 100 -18.53 -4.64 10.79
N THR A 101 -19.58 -4.95 10.01
CA THR A 101 -19.49 -5.18 8.55
C THR A 101 -20.49 -4.37 7.73
N GLU A 102 -21.01 -3.25 8.24
CA GLU A 102 -22.08 -2.47 7.61
C GLU A 102 -21.69 -1.90 6.25
N TYR A 103 -20.41 -1.53 6.08
CA TYR A 103 -19.90 -1.06 4.79
C TYR A 103 -19.60 -2.19 3.81
N GLY A 104 -19.59 -3.44 4.30
CA GLY A 104 -19.45 -4.65 3.51
C GLY A 104 -18.12 -4.76 2.79
N THR A 105 -18.14 -5.44 1.64
CA THR A 105 -16.97 -5.62 0.79
C THR A 105 -17.21 -4.94 -0.55
N VAL A 106 -16.19 -4.30 -1.07
CA VAL A 106 -16.21 -3.60 -2.36
C VAL A 106 -15.13 -4.17 -3.28
N GLU A 107 -15.31 -4.04 -4.58
CA GLU A 107 -14.34 -4.51 -5.57
C GLU A 107 -13.90 -3.34 -6.45
N TYR A 108 -12.59 -3.09 -6.49
CA TYR A 108 -11.99 -2.02 -7.28
C TYR A 108 -10.72 -2.51 -7.98
N ARG A 109 -10.29 -1.79 -9.01
CA ARG A 109 -9.01 -2.02 -9.71
C ARG A 109 -7.86 -1.18 -9.16
N ILE A 110 -8.20 -0.13 -8.40
CA ILE A 110 -7.30 0.73 -7.64
C ILE A 110 -7.98 1.10 -6.33
N GLY A 111 -7.24 1.10 -5.24
CA GLY A 111 -7.80 1.39 -3.92
C GLY A 111 -6.76 1.77 -2.90
N LEU A 112 -7.09 1.60 -1.63
CA LEU A 112 -6.17 1.77 -0.50
C LEU A 112 -5.95 0.41 0.18
N LEU A 113 -4.84 0.26 0.90
CA LEU A 113 -4.68 -0.88 1.79
C LEU A 113 -5.68 -0.81 2.94
N THR A 114 -6.18 -1.96 3.38
CA THR A 114 -6.84 -2.09 4.67
C THR A 114 -5.82 -2.06 5.80
N LEU A 115 -6.26 -1.74 7.02
CA LEU A 115 -5.45 -1.82 8.23
C LEU A 115 -4.85 -3.23 8.43
N ARG A 116 -5.63 -4.26 8.10
CA ARG A 116 -5.18 -5.66 8.16
C ARG A 116 -4.07 -5.95 7.16
N GLN A 117 -4.20 -5.47 5.92
CA GLN A 117 -3.14 -5.60 4.91
C GLN A 117 -1.89 -4.80 5.34
N TYR A 118 -2.04 -3.56 5.80
CA TYR A 118 -0.93 -2.78 6.33
C TYR A 118 -0.20 -3.56 7.44
N GLY A 119 -0.92 -4.08 8.43
CA GLY A 119 -0.36 -4.89 9.50
C GLY A 119 0.32 -6.18 9.03
N LYS A 120 -0.12 -6.78 7.91
CA LYS A 120 0.55 -7.95 7.31
C LYS A 120 1.87 -7.57 6.63
N TYR A 121 1.92 -6.42 5.94
CA TYR A 121 3.04 -6.03 5.08
C TYR A 121 3.91 -4.89 5.60
N TRP A 122 3.68 -4.39 6.82
CA TRP A 122 4.30 -3.15 7.34
C TRP A 122 5.83 -3.14 7.23
N ARG A 123 6.50 -4.29 7.39
CA ARG A 123 7.97 -4.41 7.29
C ARG A 123 8.50 -4.18 5.87
N LEU A 124 7.67 -4.39 4.86
CA LEU A 124 8.02 -4.23 3.45
C LEU A 124 7.75 -2.81 2.94
N ILE A 125 6.90 -2.06 3.63
CA ILE A 125 6.41 -0.75 3.16
C ILE A 125 7.44 0.33 3.48
N PRO A 126 7.98 1.05 2.46
CA PRO A 126 8.86 2.19 2.72
C PRO A 126 8.15 3.29 3.50
N LYS A 127 8.86 3.90 4.45
CA LYS A 127 8.36 5.05 5.21
C LYS A 127 8.21 6.27 4.31
N VAL A 128 7.25 7.11 4.64
CA VAL A 128 6.95 8.39 3.97
C VAL A 128 6.84 9.48 5.03
N ASP A 129 7.10 10.72 4.64
CA ASP A 129 7.12 11.90 5.52
C ASP A 129 5.72 12.50 5.78
N THR A 130 4.67 11.83 5.30
CA THR A 130 3.29 12.31 5.37
C THR A 130 2.39 11.18 5.87
N PRO A 131 1.53 11.44 6.89
CA PRO A 131 0.49 10.48 7.27
C PRO A 131 -0.41 10.15 6.09
N TRP A 132 -0.89 8.91 5.98
CA TRP A 132 -1.65 8.48 4.80
C TRP A 132 -2.84 7.59 5.14
N TRP A 133 -3.86 7.66 4.29
CA TRP A 133 -5.15 7.00 4.48
C TRP A 133 -5.09 5.49 4.23
N LEU A 134 -5.82 4.74 5.05
CA LEU A 134 -6.19 3.35 4.79
C LEU A 134 -7.67 3.26 4.40
N ALA A 135 -8.06 2.11 3.83
CA ALA A 135 -9.44 1.82 3.47
C ALA A 135 -10.35 1.55 4.68
N THR A 136 -9.78 1.16 5.82
CA THR A 136 -10.54 0.65 6.96
C THR A 136 -11.21 1.80 7.72
N PRO A 137 -12.54 1.77 7.92
CA PRO A 137 -13.22 2.74 8.78
C PRO A 137 -12.79 2.56 10.24
N TYR A 138 -12.72 3.65 11.01
CA TYR A 138 -12.36 3.55 12.43
C TYR A 138 -13.46 2.88 13.25
N GLY A 139 -14.72 3.19 12.95
CA GLY A 139 -15.90 2.48 13.40
C GLY A 139 -17.08 2.75 12.46
N THR A 140 -18.12 1.91 12.54
CA THR A 140 -19.36 2.11 11.79
C THR A 140 -20.48 2.68 12.68
N PRO A 141 -21.54 3.30 12.11
CA PRO A 141 -22.54 4.05 12.88
C PRO A 141 -23.48 3.22 13.78
N ASN A 142 -23.40 1.88 13.75
CA ASN A 142 -24.51 1.02 14.15
C ASN A 142 -24.61 0.74 15.67
N CYS A 143 -23.60 1.11 16.46
CA CYS A 143 -23.54 0.70 17.88
C CYS A 143 -23.70 1.82 18.93
N SER A 144 -23.71 3.10 18.56
CA SER A 144 -24.16 4.13 19.51
C SER A 144 -24.45 5.48 18.83
N PRO A 145 -25.55 6.17 19.21
CA PRO A 145 -25.88 7.51 18.71
C PRO A 145 -24.90 8.60 19.17
N TYR A 146 -23.89 8.25 19.97
CA TYR A 146 -22.82 9.14 20.44
C TYR A 146 -21.44 8.74 19.89
N THR A 147 -21.37 7.76 19.00
CA THR A 147 -20.08 7.26 18.52
C THR A 147 -19.54 8.24 17.49
N SER A 148 -18.63 9.12 17.90
CA SER A 148 -17.88 10.02 17.01
C SER A 148 -16.88 9.29 16.09
N ASP A 149 -16.80 7.96 16.19
CA ASP A 149 -15.82 7.12 15.51
C ASP A 149 -16.09 6.97 14.01
N ASP A 150 -17.32 7.21 13.55
CA ASP A 150 -17.70 7.22 12.13
C ASP A 150 -17.14 8.43 11.36
N TYR A 151 -16.66 9.45 12.09
CA TYR A 151 -15.90 10.56 11.53
C TYR A 151 -14.39 10.27 11.40
N TYR A 152 -13.90 9.15 11.92
CA TYR A 152 -12.49 8.78 11.82
C TYR A 152 -12.28 7.67 10.80
N VAL A 153 -11.15 7.75 10.12
CA VAL A 153 -10.64 6.74 9.19
C VAL A 153 -9.28 6.30 9.71
N TRP A 154 -8.98 5.00 9.61
CA TRP A 154 -7.63 4.55 9.93
C TRP A 154 -6.62 5.12 8.94
N GLY A 155 -5.47 5.53 9.47
CA GLY A 155 -4.32 5.96 8.71
C GLY A 155 -3.03 5.46 9.34
N VAL A 156 -1.94 5.74 8.66
CA VAL A 156 -0.59 5.41 9.10
C VAL A 156 0.19 6.71 9.25
N TYR A 157 0.77 6.91 10.43
CA TYR A 157 1.61 8.07 10.74
C TYR A 157 3.03 7.88 10.19
N THR A 158 3.83 8.95 10.17
CA THR A 158 5.16 8.97 9.54
C THR A 158 6.17 8.03 10.20
N ASP A 159 5.95 7.70 11.47
CA ASP A 159 6.76 6.73 12.22
C ASP A 159 6.39 5.27 11.92
N GLY A 160 5.26 5.04 11.25
CA GLY A 160 4.69 3.74 10.92
C GLY A 160 3.58 3.28 11.87
N SER A 161 3.22 4.05 12.90
CA SER A 161 2.11 3.73 13.79
C SER A 161 0.75 3.92 13.12
N CYS A 162 -0.25 3.14 13.54
CA CYS A 162 -1.62 3.28 13.08
C CYS A 162 -2.36 4.31 13.94
N VAL A 163 -3.14 5.19 13.30
CA VAL A 163 -3.85 6.29 13.95
C VAL A 163 -5.24 6.47 13.36
N GLY A 164 -6.23 6.82 14.19
CA GLY A 164 -7.52 7.32 13.72
C GLY A 164 -7.40 8.79 13.35
N SER A 165 -7.66 9.13 12.09
CA SER A 165 -7.61 10.51 11.59
C SER A 165 -8.99 10.98 11.14
N TRP A 166 -9.32 12.23 11.48
CA TRP A 166 -10.61 12.83 11.11
C TRP A 166 -10.76 12.87 9.59
N TYR A 167 -11.89 12.43 9.05
CA TYR A 167 -12.10 12.26 7.60
C TYR A 167 -11.81 13.53 6.78
N GLY A 168 -12.09 14.72 7.34
CA GLY A 168 -11.84 16.01 6.71
C GLY A 168 -10.40 16.53 6.87
N GLY A 169 -9.55 15.86 7.65
CA GLY A 169 -8.13 16.19 7.76
C GLY A 169 -7.40 15.89 6.46
N SER A 170 -6.32 16.61 6.12
CA SER A 170 -5.57 16.33 4.89
C SER A 170 -4.49 15.28 5.15
N CYS A 171 -4.64 14.07 4.58
CA CYS A 171 -3.62 13.02 4.60
C CYS A 171 -3.25 12.58 3.18
N GLY A 172 -2.13 11.87 3.08
CA GLY A 172 -1.62 11.31 1.83
C GLY A 172 -2.49 10.18 1.28
N VAL A 173 -2.62 10.14 -0.04
CA VAL A 173 -3.22 9.03 -0.79
C VAL A 173 -2.09 8.17 -1.35
N ARG A 174 -2.06 6.90 -0.91
CA ARG A 174 -1.05 5.91 -1.31
C ARG A 174 -1.76 4.69 -1.92
N PRO A 175 -1.95 4.67 -3.25
CA PRO A 175 -2.75 3.64 -3.89
C PRO A 175 -2.15 2.25 -3.82
N ALA A 176 -3.02 1.27 -3.60
CA ALA A 176 -2.77 -0.16 -3.74
C ALA A 176 -3.40 -0.67 -5.05
N LEU A 177 -2.70 -1.59 -5.71
CA LEU A 177 -3.04 -2.15 -7.02
C LEU A 177 -2.70 -3.64 -7.04
N TYR A 178 -3.38 -4.40 -7.90
CA TYR A 178 -2.90 -5.70 -8.36
C TYR A 178 -2.48 -5.60 -9.82
N PHE A 179 -1.26 -6.05 -10.09
CA PHE A 179 -0.70 -6.15 -11.43
C PHE A 179 -0.38 -7.61 -11.78
N PRO A 180 -0.49 -8.02 -13.06
CA PRO A 180 -0.10 -9.36 -13.44
C PRO A 180 1.41 -9.54 -13.22
N SER A 181 1.80 -10.71 -12.72
CA SER A 181 3.19 -11.10 -12.51
C SER A 181 4.02 -11.04 -13.80
N THR A 182 3.38 -11.15 -14.96
CA THR A 182 4.00 -11.04 -16.29
C THR A 182 4.23 -9.59 -16.74
N LEU A 183 3.77 -8.58 -15.99
CA LEU A 183 3.97 -7.18 -16.30
C LEU A 183 5.48 -6.86 -16.35
N TRP A 184 5.91 -6.26 -17.47
CA TRP A 184 7.27 -5.77 -17.60
C TRP A 184 7.48 -4.51 -16.78
N VAL A 185 8.48 -4.55 -15.90
CA VAL A 185 8.83 -3.46 -14.99
C VAL A 185 10.32 -3.21 -15.05
N SER A 186 10.73 -2.06 -14.54
CA SER A 186 12.15 -1.75 -14.36
C SER A 186 12.51 -1.69 -12.88
N THR A 187 13.62 -2.31 -12.52
CA THR A 187 14.19 -2.23 -11.17
C THR A 187 15.48 -1.44 -11.24
N GLU A 188 15.78 -0.70 -10.18
CA GLU A 188 17.14 -0.19 -10.02
C GLU A 188 18.04 -1.37 -9.69
N ASP A 189 19.18 -1.47 -10.35
CA ASP A 189 20.22 -2.42 -9.96
C ASP A 189 20.76 -1.92 -8.62
N GLU A 190 20.24 -2.48 -7.52
CA GLU A 190 20.95 -2.47 -6.24
C GLU A 190 22.21 -3.30 -6.48
N GLY A 191 23.26 -2.66 -7.00
CA GLY A 191 24.57 -3.26 -7.16
C GLY A 191 24.95 -3.87 -5.82
N GLU A 192 24.90 -5.20 -5.78
CA GLU A 192 25.07 -6.05 -4.62
C GLU A 192 24.22 -5.66 -3.41
N ALA A 193 23.22 -6.50 -3.17
CA ALA A 193 22.57 -6.79 -1.90
C ALA A 193 23.07 -5.95 -0.71
N GLY A 194 22.13 -5.25 -0.06
CA GLY A 194 22.21 -5.09 1.38
C GLY A 194 22.51 -6.46 1.98
N PHE A 195 23.72 -6.60 2.53
CA PHE A 195 24.24 -7.84 3.10
C PHE A 195 23.25 -8.31 4.17
N CYS A 196 22.37 -9.24 3.81
CA CYS A 196 21.39 -9.78 4.73
C CYS A 196 22.06 -10.97 5.40
N LEU A 197 22.25 -10.91 6.72
CA LEU A 197 22.83 -12.01 7.50
C LEU A 197 22.06 -13.33 7.33
N ALA A 198 20.80 -13.28 6.87
CA ALA A 198 19.99 -14.45 6.56
C ALA A 198 20.45 -15.21 5.29
N ASP A 199 21.17 -14.55 4.39
CA ASP A 199 21.66 -15.14 3.13
C ASP A 199 23.12 -15.61 3.24
N VAL A 200 23.77 -15.38 4.39
CA VAL A 200 25.13 -15.86 4.68
C VAL A 200 25.04 -17.29 5.24
N PRO A 201 25.75 -18.27 4.65
CA PRO A 201 25.83 -19.61 5.22
C PRO A 201 26.26 -19.58 6.69
N LEU A 202 25.61 -20.38 7.53
CA LEU A 202 25.90 -20.43 8.97
C LEU A 202 27.38 -20.76 9.23
N ASP A 203 27.98 -21.60 8.39
CA ASP A 203 29.38 -22.02 8.51
C ASP A 203 30.36 -20.84 8.32
N ASP A 204 30.06 -19.92 7.40
CA ASP A 204 30.88 -18.72 7.16
C ASP A 204 30.78 -17.74 8.34
N LEU A 205 29.58 -17.62 8.94
CA LEU A 205 29.37 -16.80 10.14
C LEU A 205 30.09 -17.38 11.36
N LEU A 206 30.08 -18.70 11.51
CA LEU A 206 30.78 -19.39 12.61
C LEU A 206 32.30 -19.25 12.48
N ALA A 207 32.84 -19.45 11.28
CA ALA A 207 34.27 -19.29 11.02
C ALA A 207 34.77 -17.86 11.33
N GLU A 208 33.98 -16.83 11.02
CA GLU A 208 34.31 -15.44 11.33
C GLU A 208 34.28 -15.16 12.85
N ILE A 209 33.32 -15.75 13.58
CA ILE A 209 33.26 -15.61 15.05
C ILE A 209 34.45 -16.30 15.71
N GLU A 210 34.80 -17.50 15.26
CA GLU A 210 35.96 -18.24 15.77
C GLU A 210 37.27 -17.48 15.52
N SER A 211 37.44 -16.94 14.31
CA SER A 211 38.63 -16.14 13.96
C SER A 211 38.82 -14.88 14.83
N ARG A 212 37.75 -14.29 15.37
CA ARG A 212 37.82 -13.11 16.25
C ARG A 212 37.91 -13.44 17.74
N ALA A 213 37.58 -14.68 18.11
CA ALA A 213 37.71 -15.17 19.47
C ALA A 213 39.12 -15.69 19.78
N GLU A 214 39.92 -15.96 18.75
CA GLU A 214 41.32 -16.41 18.85
C GLU A 214 42.37 -15.27 18.75
N GLU A 215 41.95 -14.01 18.54
CA GLU A 215 42.77 -12.79 18.73
C GLU A 215 42.74 -12.29 20.18
#